data_AF-A2FEC6-F1
#
_entry.id   AF-A2FEC6-F1
#
_cell.length_a   1.000
_cell.length_b   1.000
_cell.length_c   1.000
_cell.angle_alpha   90.00
_cell.angle_beta   90.00
_cell.angle_gamma   90.00
#
_symmetry.space_group_name_H-M   'P 1'
#
loop_
_entity.id
_entity.type
_entity.pdbx_description
1 polymer ?
#
loop_
_entity_poly.entity_id
_entity_poly.type
_entity_poly.pdbx_seq_one_letter_code
_entity_poly.pdbx_strand_id
1 'polypeptide(L)'
;MDLNFEYIAAHISDYINNENFFDTFDIRDIKTIMKYSRFTADQYVTLLKQSSSTINGKELYTCTRKANVTIKNFEEVVSILKSVKKYMKFNIFDGIIDFLKQHEEVINDSTNKTEILTFLI
;
A
#
# COMPACT_ATOMS: atom_id res chain seq x y z
N MET A 1 5.48 28.44 2.91
CA MET A 1 4.06 28.15 2.62
C MET A 1 3.73 26.91 3.39
N ASP A 2 2.78 26.97 4.33
CA ASP A 2 2.43 25.80 5.13
C ASP A 2 1.56 24.87 4.28
N LEU A 3 2.03 23.64 4.08
CA LEU A 3 1.29 22.62 3.35
C LEU A 3 0.06 22.19 4.17
N ASN A 4 -1.12 22.20 3.55
CA ASN A 4 -2.30 21.58 4.14
C ASN A 4 -2.26 20.07 3.89
N PHE A 5 -1.63 19.33 4.80
CA PHE A 5 -1.40 17.89 4.65
C PHE A 5 -2.70 17.07 4.61
N GLU A 6 -3.75 17.49 5.32
CA GLU A 6 -5.05 16.81 5.28
C GLU A 6 -5.72 16.96 3.92
N TYR A 7 -5.67 18.16 3.35
CA TYR A 7 -6.15 18.40 1.98
C TYR A 7 -5.34 17.58 0.96
N ILE A 8 -4.02 17.63 1.02
CA ILE A 8 -3.15 16.85 0.11
C ILE A 8 -3.47 15.36 0.21
N ALA A 9 -3.62 14.83 1.42
CA ALA A 9 -3.97 13.42 1.64
C ALA A 9 -5.35 13.06 1.10
N ALA A 10 -6.35 13.92 1.24
CA ALA A 10 -7.69 13.72 0.67
C ALA A 10 -7.68 13.71 -0.88
N HIS A 11 -6.71 14.41 -1.48
CA HIS A 11 -6.53 14.52 -2.93
C HIS A 11 -5.33 13.68 -3.45
N ILE A 12 -4.88 12.68 -2.70
CA ILE A 12 -3.64 11.97 -3.02
C ILE A 12 -3.67 11.26 -4.39
N SER A 13 -4.86 10.85 -4.83
CA SER A 13 -5.09 10.26 -6.15
C SER A 13 -4.54 11.14 -7.28
N ASP A 14 -4.69 12.46 -7.18
CA ASP A 14 -4.30 13.38 -8.24
C ASP A 14 -2.78 13.37 -8.44
N TYR A 15 -2.02 13.30 -7.33
CA TYR A 15 -0.55 13.26 -7.37
C TYR A 15 0.00 11.89 -7.80
N ILE A 16 -0.69 10.79 -7.44
CA ILE A 16 -0.33 9.44 -7.89
C ILE A 16 -0.60 9.29 -9.39
N ASN A 17 -1.78 9.73 -9.86
CA ASN A 17 -2.18 9.59 -11.25
C ASN A 17 -1.31 10.44 -12.20
N ASN A 18 -0.81 11.57 -11.72
CA ASN A 18 0.11 12.42 -12.47
C ASN A 18 1.58 11.96 -12.37
N GLU A 19 1.85 10.83 -11.71
CA GLU A 19 3.19 10.25 -11.52
C GLU A 19 4.25 11.23 -11.01
N ASN A 20 3.87 12.27 -10.25
CA ASN A 20 4.76 13.32 -9.78
C ASN A 20 4.83 13.48 -8.24
N PHE A 21 4.14 12.63 -7.48
CA PHE A 21 4.16 12.65 -6.00
C PHE A 21 5.57 12.77 -5.38
N PHE A 22 6.53 11.94 -5.78
CA PHE A 22 7.89 11.97 -5.21
C PHE A 22 8.76 13.14 -5.72
N ASP A 23 8.38 13.77 -6.83
CA ASP A 23 9.03 14.98 -7.34
C ASP A 23 8.46 16.25 -6.69
N THR A 24 7.23 16.17 -6.18
CA THR A 24 6.48 17.31 -5.63
C THR A 24 6.78 17.53 -4.15
N PHE A 25 6.93 16.45 -3.37
CA PHE A 25 7.01 16.52 -1.91
C PHE A 25 8.35 16.03 -1.37
N ASP A 26 8.86 16.72 -0.35
CA ASP A 26 10.05 16.27 0.37
C ASP A 26 9.75 15.03 1.23
N ILE A 27 10.79 14.28 1.64
CA ILE A 27 10.64 13.03 2.42
C ILE A 27 9.89 13.25 3.75
N ARG A 28 10.03 14.41 4.40
CA ARG A 28 9.37 14.71 5.68
C ARG A 28 7.89 15.02 5.48
N ASP A 29 7.58 15.74 4.41
CA ASP A 29 6.22 16.04 3.99
C ASP A 29 5.49 14.76 3.60
N ILE A 30 6.12 13.89 2.78
CA ILE A 30 5.60 12.57 2.42
C ILE A 30 5.23 11.78 3.68
N LYS A 31 6.12 11.71 4.67
CA LYS A 31 5.85 10.99 5.93
C LYS A 31 4.59 11.51 6.65
N THR A 32 4.32 12.80 6.56
CA THR A 32 3.15 13.43 7.16
C THR A 32 1.90 13.16 6.33
N ILE A 33 1.99 13.31 5.00
CA ILE A 33 0.91 12.98 4.05
C ILE A 33 0.46 11.53 4.23
N MET A 34 1.40 10.58 4.32
CA MET A 34 1.12 9.16 4.50
C MET A 34 0.29 8.86 5.76
N LYS A 35 0.49 9.62 6.84
CA LYS A 35 -0.27 9.47 8.10
C LYS A 35 -1.75 9.81 7.91
N TYR A 36 -2.07 10.79 7.07
CA TYR A 36 -3.44 11.25 6.81
C TYR A 36 -4.11 10.53 5.64
N SER A 37 -3.31 9.89 4.78
CA SER A 37 -3.78 9.26 3.56
C SER A 37 -4.39 7.88 3.83
N ARG A 38 -5.46 7.58 3.09
CA ARG A 38 -6.02 6.23 2.94
C ARG A 38 -5.91 5.83 1.49
N PHE A 39 -5.29 4.69 1.24
CA PHE A 39 -5.05 4.18 -0.10
C PHE A 39 -5.91 2.94 -0.35
N THR A 40 -6.33 2.75 -1.59
CA THR A 40 -6.61 1.40 -2.09
C THR A 40 -5.29 0.65 -2.31
N ALA A 41 -5.35 -0.69 -2.40
CA ALA A 41 -4.18 -1.49 -2.74
C ALA A 41 -3.50 -1.00 -4.04
N ASP A 42 -4.28 -0.75 -5.09
CA ASP A 42 -3.77 -0.28 -6.39
C ASP A 42 -3.07 1.08 -6.31
N GLN A 43 -3.62 2.02 -5.55
CA GLN A 43 -3.00 3.32 -5.34
C GLN A 43 -1.66 3.17 -4.62
N TYR A 44 -1.61 2.35 -3.57
CA TYR A 44 -0.38 2.11 -2.84
C TYR A 44 0.68 1.44 -3.71
N VAL A 45 0.30 0.42 -4.50
CA VAL A 45 1.22 -0.24 -5.45
C VAL A 45 1.74 0.74 -6.51
N THR A 46 0.86 1.59 -7.05
CA THR A 46 1.22 2.61 -8.04
C THR A 46 2.19 3.62 -7.47
N LEU A 47 1.92 4.13 -6.26
CA LEU A 47 2.83 4.98 -5.51
C LEU A 47 4.22 4.33 -5.35
N LEU A 48 4.29 3.08 -4.88
CA LEU A 48 5.59 2.41 -4.73
C LEU A 48 6.32 2.23 -6.06
N LYS A 49 5.60 1.94 -7.16
CA LYS A 49 6.19 1.84 -8.50
C LYS A 49 6.82 3.16 -8.96
N GLN A 50 6.12 4.26 -8.75
CA GLN A 50 6.56 5.60 -9.14
C GLN A 50 7.86 6.01 -8.43
N SER A 51 8.09 5.54 -7.21
CA SER A 51 9.31 5.87 -6.43
C SER A 51 10.62 5.35 -7.04
N SER A 52 10.54 4.38 -7.97
CA SER A 52 11.71 3.62 -8.43
C SER A 52 12.79 4.44 -9.14
N SER A 53 12.44 5.60 -9.68
CA SER A 53 13.37 6.54 -10.35
C SER A 53 13.93 7.62 -9.43
N THR A 54 13.34 7.83 -8.24
CA THR A 54 13.58 9.04 -7.43
C THR A 54 14.21 8.76 -6.08
N ILE A 55 13.85 7.66 -5.40
CA ILE A 55 14.33 7.35 -4.05
C ILE A 55 14.70 5.88 -3.88
N ASN A 56 15.62 5.58 -2.95
CA ASN A 56 16.01 4.20 -2.69
C ASN A 56 15.02 3.47 -1.76
N GLY A 57 15.10 2.14 -1.70
CA GLY A 57 14.17 1.31 -0.93
C GLY A 57 14.12 1.60 0.58
N LYS A 58 15.24 2.04 1.19
CA LYS A 58 15.28 2.39 2.62
C LYS A 58 14.55 3.71 2.88
N GLU A 59 14.74 4.69 2.02
CA GLU A 59 14.05 5.97 2.09
C GLU A 59 12.55 5.80 1.85
N LEU A 60 12.21 5.01 0.82
CA LEU A 60 10.84 4.65 0.48
C LEU A 60 10.12 4.02 1.68
N TYR A 61 10.72 3.00 2.30
CA TYR A 61 10.16 2.40 3.53
C TYR A 61 9.99 3.45 4.64
N THR A 62 10.99 4.30 4.85
CA THR A 62 10.97 5.29 5.93
C THR A 62 9.85 6.31 5.76
N CYS A 63 9.59 6.76 4.53
CA CYS A 63 8.58 7.78 4.26
C CYS A 63 7.16 7.21 4.11
N THR A 64 6.98 5.98 3.62
CA THR A 64 5.65 5.40 3.38
C THR A 64 5.11 4.50 4.50
N ARG A 65 5.93 4.07 5.47
CA ARG A 65 5.51 3.13 6.54
C ARG A 65 4.33 3.55 7.43
N LYS A 66 3.84 4.79 7.32
CA LYS A 66 2.65 5.29 8.04
C LYS A 66 1.36 5.22 7.21
N ALA A 67 1.44 4.81 5.95
CA ALA A 67 0.30 4.70 5.05
C ALA A 67 -0.74 3.72 5.60
N ASN A 68 -2.01 4.09 5.47
CA ASN A 68 -3.13 3.21 5.71
C ASN A 68 -3.66 2.69 4.36
N VAL A 69 -3.67 1.37 4.18
CA VAL A 69 -4.13 0.72 2.94
C VAL A 69 -5.38 -0.10 3.27
N THR A 70 -6.48 0.18 2.58
CA THR A 70 -7.69 -0.65 2.62
C THR A 70 -7.49 -1.84 1.70
N ILE A 71 -7.60 -3.03 2.27
CA ILE A 71 -7.46 -4.32 1.58
C ILE A 71 -8.84 -4.99 1.52
N LYS A 72 -9.25 -5.43 0.34
CA LYS A 72 -10.58 -6.00 0.07
C LYS A 72 -10.57 -7.50 -0.19
N ASN A 73 -9.46 -8.04 -0.69
CA ASN A 73 -9.36 -9.45 -1.06
C ASN A 73 -7.91 -9.96 -0.95
N PHE A 74 -7.76 -11.26 -1.13
CA PHE A 74 -6.47 -11.94 -1.04
C PHE A 74 -5.48 -11.51 -2.15
N GLU A 75 -5.95 -11.27 -3.37
CA GLU A 75 -5.10 -10.82 -4.47
C GLU A 75 -4.42 -9.47 -4.15
N GLU A 76 -5.15 -8.55 -3.51
CA GLU A 76 -4.63 -7.27 -3.05
C GLU A 76 -3.52 -7.44 -2.00
N VAL A 77 -3.66 -8.39 -1.06
CA VAL A 77 -2.60 -8.73 -0.09
C VAL A 77 -1.32 -9.14 -0.81
N VAL A 78 -1.44 -10.09 -1.75
CA VAL A 78 -0.31 -10.61 -2.51
C VAL A 78 0.34 -9.50 -3.36
N SER A 79 -0.47 -8.63 -3.96
CA SER A 79 -0.01 -7.49 -4.77
C SER A 79 0.82 -6.48 -3.94
N ILE A 80 0.36 -6.15 -2.74
CA ILE A 80 1.08 -5.27 -1.80
C ILE A 80 2.41 -5.91 -1.40
N LEU A 81 2.42 -7.17 -0.98
CA LEU A 81 3.64 -7.86 -0.56
C LEU A 81 4.68 -7.93 -1.69
N LYS A 82 4.26 -8.28 -2.91
CA LYS A 82 5.14 -8.27 -4.09
C LYS A 82 5.74 -6.90 -4.36
N SER A 83 4.94 -5.85 -4.21
CA SER A 83 5.38 -4.47 -4.45
C SER A 83 6.36 -4.00 -3.38
N VAL A 84 6.09 -4.26 -2.11
CA VAL A 84 7.03 -3.96 -1.02
C VAL A 84 8.33 -4.74 -1.18
N LYS A 85 8.27 -6.03 -1.51
CA LYS A 85 9.46 -6.83 -1.84
C LYS A 85 10.28 -6.14 -2.95
N LYS A 86 9.63 -5.81 -4.07
CA LYS A 86 10.29 -5.28 -5.27
C LYS A 86 10.94 -3.92 -5.02
N TYR A 87 10.20 -2.97 -4.45
CA TYR A 87 10.64 -1.58 -4.35
C TYR A 87 11.39 -1.27 -3.05
N MET A 88 11.16 -2.03 -1.97
CA MET A 88 11.85 -1.84 -0.67
C MET A 88 12.87 -2.93 -0.34
N LYS A 89 13.07 -3.94 -1.21
CA LYS A 89 14.04 -5.05 -1.05
C LYS A 89 13.73 -6.00 0.12
N PHE A 90 12.46 -6.16 0.49
CA PHE A 90 12.02 -7.08 1.56
C PHE A 90 11.93 -8.54 1.05
N ASN A 91 13.08 -9.16 0.78
CA ASN A 91 13.13 -10.55 0.27
C ASN A 91 12.51 -11.58 1.21
N ILE A 92 12.39 -11.27 2.51
CA ILE A 92 11.68 -12.12 3.49
C ILE A 92 10.22 -12.40 3.09
N PHE A 93 9.63 -11.55 2.24
CA PHE A 93 8.26 -11.75 1.76
C PHE A 93 8.13 -12.88 0.75
N ASP A 94 9.21 -13.45 0.21
CA ASP A 94 9.11 -14.60 -0.70
C ASP A 94 8.47 -15.81 -0.02
N GLY A 95 8.99 -16.23 1.13
CA GLY A 95 8.40 -17.33 1.89
C GLY A 95 6.97 -17.04 2.35
N ILE A 96 6.65 -15.78 2.66
CA ILE A 96 5.30 -15.37 3.05
C ILE A 96 4.33 -15.47 1.87
N ILE A 97 4.73 -14.96 0.70
CA ILE A 97 3.91 -15.03 -0.52
C ILE A 97 3.67 -16.49 -0.92
N ASP A 98 4.70 -17.33 -0.83
CA ASP A 98 4.59 -18.75 -1.20
C ASP A 98 3.66 -19.49 -0.23
N PHE A 99 3.80 -19.26 1.08
CA PHE A 99 2.89 -19.81 2.09
C PHE A 99 1.44 -19.38 1.84
N LEU A 100 1.21 -18.08 1.62
CA LEU A 100 -0.13 -17.56 1.37
C LEU A 100 -0.78 -18.23 0.15
N LYS A 101 -0.05 -18.36 -0.97
CA LYS A 101 -0.57 -19.00 -2.19
C LYS A 101 -0.88 -20.48 -2.00
N GLN A 102 -0.08 -21.22 -1.23
CA GLN A 102 -0.34 -22.64 -0.95
C GLN A 102 -1.63 -22.86 -0.15
N HIS A 103 -2.11 -21.81 0.54
CA HIS A 103 -3.28 -21.88 1.41
C HIS A 103 -4.43 -20.97 0.95
N GLU A 104 -4.40 -20.46 -0.29
CA GLU A 104 -5.36 -19.49 -0.82
C GLU A 104 -6.82 -19.99 -0.73
N GLU A 105 -7.09 -21.22 -1.18
CA GLU A 105 -8.45 -21.79 -1.16
C GLU A 105 -9.02 -21.87 0.27
N VAL A 106 -8.19 -22.31 1.23
CA VAL A 106 -8.57 -22.40 2.65
C VAL A 106 -8.84 -21.02 3.25
N ILE A 107 -8.02 -20.03 2.87
CA ILE A 107 -8.19 -18.65 3.33
C ILE A 107 -9.49 -18.06 2.78
N ASN A 108 -9.73 -18.19 1.47
CA ASN A 108 -10.93 -17.66 0.82
C ASN A 108 -12.23 -18.30 1.36
N ASP A 109 -12.23 -19.61 1.58
CA ASP A 109 -13.40 -20.32 2.14
C ASP A 109 -13.74 -19.89 3.59
N SER A 110 -12.72 -19.54 4.38
CA SER A 110 -12.91 -19.07 5.76
C SER A 110 -13.55 -17.67 5.82
N THR A 111 -13.25 -16.80 4.86
CA THR A 111 -13.87 -15.48 4.74
C THR A 111 -15.35 -15.59 4.38
N ASN A 112 -15.70 -16.46 3.42
CA ASN A 112 -17.08 -16.69 3.00
C ASN A 112 -17.96 -17.26 4.13
N LYS A 113 -17.43 -18.16 4.97
CA LYS A 113 -18.17 -18.68 6.13
C LYS A 113 -18.49 -17.59 7.17
N THR A 114 -17.61 -16.60 7.30
CA THR A 114 -17.82 -15.49 8.25
C THR A 114 -18.92 -14.54 7.77
N GLU A 115 -19.02 -14.31 6.45
CA GLU A 115 -20.13 -13.56 5.85
C GLU A 115 -21.47 -14.30 6.00
N ILE A 116 -21.52 -15.61 5.74
CA ILE A 116 -22.74 -16.42 5.88
C ILE A 116 -23.27 -16.40 7.32
N LEU A 117 -22.39 -16.47 8.33
CA LEU A 117 -22.77 -16.35 9.73
C LEU A 117 -23.36 -14.96 10.06
N THR A 118 -22.91 -13.90 9.40
CA THR A 118 -23.38 -12.53 9.63
C THR A 118 -24.78 -12.28 9.05
N PHE A 119 -25.19 -13.04 8.03
CA PHE A 119 -26.55 -12.98 7.46
C PHE A 119 -27.58 -13.85 8.18
N LEU A 120 -27.16 -14.69 9.13
CA LEU A 120 -28.01 -15.66 9.83
C LEU A 120 -28.31 -15.28 11.30
N ILE A 121 -27.96 -14.07 11.74
CA ILE A 121 -28.25 -13.49 13.06
C ILE A 121 -29.00 -12.17 12.89
#